data_AF-A0A1G0YEG4-F1
#
_entry.id   AF-A0A1G0YEG4-F1
#
_cell.length_a   1.000
_cell.length_b   1.000
_cell.length_c   1.000
_cell.angle_alpha   90.00
_cell.angle_beta   90.00
_cell.angle_gamma   90.00
#
_symmetry.space_group_name_H-M   'P 1'
#
loop_
_entity.id
_entity.type
_entity.pdbx_description
1 polymer ?
#
loop_
_entity_poly.entity_id
_entity_poly.type
_entity_poly.pdbx_seq_one_letter_code
_entity_poly.pdbx_strand_id
1 'polypeptide(L)'
;MDRLEIPHEDVAMQKQHARIMYEAVAAYIGKAEKPFTYDEICDEMEARFQFLDPDAVIEFIELSLKLNPHIVKVENAPEDPLFTPANVFYKGASFCLALFDEGVEGGSFFPGFMFQPYISEELTGTEASIRPEDCEIEIGRKTARISFSELSLSCYNDSFGMSLVKNAKELFTAERPNDDINADIYDVEVYDLKEYFEKVSFSEGDVLVFTVEDYFGGKLKFHRLAKEERHRDIDKCVEWSLKYFEALKRVADKDGFGTGLYVQLQDVFLDNPGLLANPLFSLQEVMIFSEELIFVENHDDLPAIWRKGKPLPKDKSPDGK
;
A
#
# COMPACT_ATOMS: atom_id res chain seq x y z
N MET A 1 9.35 -13.68 -48.97
CA MET A 1 9.06 -12.86 -47.77
C MET A 1 10.37 -12.77 -47.02
N ASP A 2 11.14 -11.75 -47.33
CA ASP A 2 12.40 -11.49 -46.65
C ASP A 2 12.08 -10.97 -45.25
N ARG A 3 12.56 -11.67 -44.23
CA ARG A 3 12.56 -11.15 -42.86
C ARG A 3 13.58 -10.03 -42.84
N LEU A 4 13.10 -8.79 -42.72
CA LEU A 4 13.94 -7.65 -42.34
C LEU A 4 14.55 -7.98 -40.97
N GLU A 5 15.81 -8.39 -40.97
CA GLU A 5 16.62 -8.46 -39.76
C GLU A 5 16.90 -7.02 -39.32
N ILE A 6 16.19 -6.57 -38.29
CA ILE A 6 16.52 -5.31 -37.62
C ILE A 6 17.89 -5.54 -36.96
N PRO A 7 18.91 -4.71 -37.24
CA PRO A 7 20.24 -4.88 -36.65
C PRO A 7 20.18 -4.88 -35.13
N HIS A 8 20.87 -5.83 -34.50
CA HIS A 8 20.92 -5.94 -33.02
C HIS A 8 21.45 -4.67 -32.32
N GLU A 9 22.23 -3.84 -33.01
CA GLU A 9 22.72 -2.55 -32.51
C GLU A 9 21.61 -1.51 -32.32
N ASP A 10 20.59 -1.49 -33.20
CA ASP A 10 19.46 -0.56 -33.10
C ASP A 10 18.59 -0.86 -31.87
N VAL A 11 18.42 -2.14 -31.53
CA VAL A 11 17.64 -2.57 -30.35
C VAL A 11 18.36 -2.21 -29.04
N ALA A 12 19.68 -2.34 -28.99
CA ALA A 12 20.46 -1.97 -27.80
C ALA A 12 20.43 -0.46 -27.56
N MET A 13 20.58 0.33 -28.63
CA MET A 13 20.51 1.79 -28.57
C MET A 13 19.11 2.28 -28.16
N GLN A 14 18.04 1.70 -28.73
CA GLN A 14 16.66 2.01 -28.35
C GLN A 14 16.39 1.70 -26.87
N LYS A 15 16.86 0.56 -26.36
CA LYS A 15 16.76 0.22 -24.92
C LYS A 15 17.51 1.21 -24.04
N GLN A 16 18.68 1.66 -24.46
CA GLN A 16 19.45 2.64 -23.72
C GLN A 16 18.74 4.01 -23.68
N HIS A 17 18.18 4.48 -24.80
CA HIS A 17 17.40 5.71 -24.83
C HIS A 17 16.14 5.62 -23.95
N ALA A 18 15.38 4.52 -24.06
CA ALA A 18 14.21 4.28 -23.21
C ALA A 18 14.57 4.31 -21.72
N ARG A 19 15.68 3.65 -21.34
CA ARG A 19 16.16 3.67 -19.95
C ARG A 19 16.52 5.10 -19.48
N ILE A 20 17.24 5.86 -20.29
CA ILE A 20 17.64 7.23 -19.93
C ILE A 20 16.40 8.13 -19.78
N MET A 21 15.41 7.99 -20.66
CA MET A 21 14.14 8.73 -20.55
C MET A 21 13.38 8.32 -19.29
N TYR A 22 13.29 7.02 -18.98
CA TYR A 22 12.66 6.53 -17.75
C TYR A 22 13.32 7.15 -16.51
N GLU A 23 14.64 7.09 -16.43
CA GLU A 23 15.42 7.64 -15.32
C GLU A 23 15.24 9.17 -15.22
N ALA A 24 15.09 9.88 -16.34
CA ALA A 24 14.82 11.31 -16.36
C ALA A 24 13.43 11.65 -15.82
N VAL A 25 12.39 10.93 -16.26
CA VAL A 25 11.01 11.08 -15.77
C VAL A 25 10.94 10.75 -14.27
N ALA A 26 11.50 9.63 -13.86
CA ALA A 26 11.56 9.24 -12.45
C ALA A 26 12.31 10.28 -11.59
N ALA A 27 13.42 10.83 -12.10
CA ALA A 27 14.16 11.89 -11.41
C ALA A 27 13.40 13.21 -11.32
N TYR A 28 12.56 13.53 -12.32
CA TYR A 28 11.66 14.69 -12.26
C TYR A 28 10.61 14.49 -11.16
N ILE A 29 9.92 13.35 -11.18
CA ILE A 29 8.88 12.99 -10.18
C ILE A 29 9.46 12.99 -8.77
N GLY A 30 10.62 12.36 -8.57
CA GLY A 30 11.28 12.26 -7.26
C GLY A 30 11.74 13.60 -6.68
N LYS A 31 11.86 14.65 -7.51
CA LYS A 31 12.22 16.01 -7.09
C LYS A 31 11.02 16.95 -7.02
N ALA A 32 9.87 16.56 -7.54
CA ALA A 32 8.70 17.40 -7.56
C ALA A 32 8.17 17.58 -6.13
N GLU A 33 8.14 18.83 -5.65
CA GLU A 33 7.63 19.19 -4.32
C GLU A 33 6.14 19.57 -4.34
N LYS A 34 5.53 19.61 -5.53
CA LYS A 34 4.14 19.99 -5.77
C LYS A 34 3.55 19.11 -6.88
N PRO A 35 2.20 19.04 -6.98
CA PRO A 35 1.56 18.48 -8.15
C PRO A 35 1.99 19.19 -9.44
N PHE A 36 2.02 18.44 -10.54
CA PHE A 36 2.39 18.91 -11.87
C PHE A 36 1.44 18.37 -12.93
N THR A 37 1.43 19.01 -14.08
CA THR A 37 0.59 18.71 -15.24
C THR A 37 1.31 17.83 -16.26
N TYR A 38 0.56 17.28 -17.21
CA TYR A 38 1.18 16.56 -18.33
C TYR A 38 2.08 17.48 -19.16
N ASP A 39 1.63 18.70 -19.44
CA ASP A 39 2.37 19.68 -20.23
C ASP A 39 3.70 20.09 -19.54
N GLU A 40 3.69 20.29 -18.21
CA GLU A 40 4.91 20.66 -17.47
C GLU A 40 6.01 19.59 -17.58
N ILE A 41 5.67 18.29 -17.57
CA ILE A 41 6.66 17.23 -17.72
C ILE A 41 7.09 17.06 -19.18
N CYS A 42 6.18 17.24 -20.14
CA CYS A 42 6.52 17.24 -21.56
C CYS A 42 7.51 18.36 -21.90
N ASP A 43 7.25 19.59 -21.46
CA ASP A 43 8.15 20.73 -21.66
C ASP A 43 9.57 20.45 -21.12
N GLU A 44 9.68 19.87 -19.91
CA GLU A 44 10.96 19.51 -19.31
C GLU A 44 11.68 18.40 -20.10
N MET A 45 10.96 17.37 -20.52
CA MET A 45 11.56 16.25 -21.25
C MET A 45 11.95 16.64 -22.69
N GLU A 46 11.15 17.42 -23.39
CA GLU A 46 11.49 17.96 -24.72
C GLU A 46 12.74 18.86 -24.65
N ALA A 47 12.82 19.72 -23.63
CA ALA A 47 13.99 20.56 -23.41
C ALA A 47 15.27 19.72 -23.17
N ARG A 48 15.13 18.55 -22.55
CA ARG A 48 16.23 17.63 -22.23
C ARG A 48 16.61 16.70 -23.39
N PHE A 49 15.64 16.33 -24.21
CA PHE A 49 15.78 15.34 -25.29
C PHE A 49 15.52 15.94 -26.68
N GLN A 50 16.04 17.15 -26.94
CA GLN A 50 15.87 17.90 -28.21
C GLN A 50 16.30 17.16 -29.48
N PHE A 51 17.01 16.04 -29.35
CA PHE A 51 17.49 15.21 -30.46
C PHE A 51 16.59 14.01 -30.75
N LEU A 52 15.55 13.78 -29.94
CA LEU A 52 14.55 12.74 -30.15
C LEU A 52 13.33 13.30 -30.87
N ASP A 53 12.58 12.39 -31.51
CA ASP A 53 11.30 12.70 -32.12
C ASP A 53 10.27 13.08 -31.03
N PRO A 54 9.65 14.27 -31.07
CA PRO A 54 8.71 14.73 -30.04
C PRO A 54 7.57 13.75 -29.78
N ASP A 55 7.00 13.15 -30.84
CA ASP A 55 5.90 12.19 -30.72
C ASP A 55 6.31 10.95 -29.90
N ALA A 56 7.55 10.48 -30.08
CA ALA A 56 8.09 9.35 -29.32
C ALA A 56 8.38 9.71 -27.85
N VAL A 57 8.76 10.96 -27.58
CA VAL A 57 8.95 11.46 -26.21
C VAL A 57 7.60 11.51 -25.48
N ILE A 58 6.57 12.05 -26.14
CA ILE A 58 5.20 12.14 -25.62
C ILE A 58 4.65 10.74 -25.26
N GLU A 59 4.71 9.78 -26.20
CA GLU A 59 4.24 8.41 -25.96
C GLU A 59 4.99 7.75 -24.79
N PHE A 60 6.29 8.00 -24.68
CA PHE A 60 7.11 7.48 -23.60
C PHE A 60 6.74 8.07 -22.23
N ILE A 61 6.44 9.38 -22.18
CA ILE A 61 5.98 10.05 -20.96
C ILE A 61 4.62 9.50 -20.53
N GLU A 62 3.66 9.34 -21.44
CA GLU A 62 2.35 8.76 -21.12
C GLU A 62 2.49 7.36 -20.51
N LEU A 63 3.32 6.51 -21.12
CA LEU A 63 3.58 5.17 -20.61
C LEU A 63 4.27 5.22 -19.25
N SER A 64 5.25 6.11 -19.08
CA SER A 64 5.97 6.27 -17.82
C SER A 64 5.04 6.73 -16.71
N LEU A 65 4.24 7.77 -16.93
CA LEU A 65 3.28 8.28 -15.94
C LEU A 65 2.22 7.22 -15.58
N LYS A 66 1.79 6.41 -16.55
CA LYS A 66 0.81 5.33 -16.33
C LYS A 66 1.37 4.17 -15.49
N LEU A 67 2.66 3.88 -15.62
CA LEU A 67 3.30 2.73 -14.98
C LEU A 67 4.12 3.11 -13.73
N ASN A 68 4.28 4.41 -13.43
CA ASN A 68 5.15 4.84 -12.35
C ASN A 68 4.40 4.78 -11.00
N PRO A 69 4.82 3.91 -10.06
CA PRO A 69 4.17 3.76 -8.75
C PRO A 69 4.40 4.97 -7.83
N HIS A 70 5.28 5.90 -8.21
CA HIS A 70 5.61 7.09 -7.45
C HIS A 70 4.70 8.27 -7.76
N ILE A 71 3.64 8.08 -8.55
CA ILE A 71 2.66 9.11 -8.89
C ILE A 71 1.26 8.67 -8.47
N VAL A 72 0.53 9.64 -7.94
CA VAL A 72 -0.90 9.56 -7.70
C VAL A 72 -1.61 10.43 -8.73
N LYS A 73 -2.41 9.81 -9.60
CA LYS A 73 -3.15 10.50 -10.66
C LYS A 73 -4.47 11.04 -10.12
N VAL A 74 -4.71 12.34 -10.24
CA VAL A 74 -5.97 12.98 -9.86
C VAL A 74 -6.86 13.10 -11.11
N GLU A 75 -7.81 12.19 -11.28
CA GLU A 75 -8.63 12.11 -12.52
C GLU A 75 -9.69 13.21 -12.67
N ASN A 76 -9.91 14.04 -11.65
CA ASN A 76 -11.00 15.03 -11.62
C ASN A 76 -10.61 16.42 -12.20
N ALA A 77 -9.47 16.55 -12.88
CA ALA A 77 -9.06 17.81 -13.51
C ALA A 77 -9.68 17.92 -14.94
N PRO A 78 -10.48 18.95 -15.25
CA PRO A 78 -11.38 18.94 -16.40
C PRO A 78 -10.71 19.06 -17.78
N GLU A 79 -9.43 19.38 -17.88
CA GLU A 79 -8.74 19.55 -19.18
C GLU A 79 -7.31 19.01 -19.22
N ASP A 80 -6.65 18.83 -18.07
CA ASP A 80 -5.27 18.34 -17.98
C ASP A 80 -5.11 17.51 -16.69
N PRO A 81 -4.78 16.20 -16.77
CA PRO A 81 -4.63 15.36 -15.60
C PRO A 81 -3.54 15.91 -14.68
N LEU A 82 -3.89 16.12 -13.42
CA LEU A 82 -2.95 16.55 -12.40
C LEU A 82 -2.26 15.32 -11.78
N PHE A 83 -0.94 15.30 -11.83
CA PHE A 83 -0.10 14.26 -11.25
C PHE A 83 0.50 14.75 -9.95
N THR A 84 0.26 14.03 -8.86
CA THR A 84 0.84 14.33 -7.55
C THR A 84 1.90 13.29 -7.23
N PRO A 85 3.17 13.67 -6.96
CA PRO A 85 4.15 12.73 -6.47
C PRO A 85 3.65 12.04 -5.20
N ALA A 86 3.83 10.72 -5.07
CA ALA A 86 3.34 9.95 -3.92
C ALA A 86 3.87 10.49 -2.58
N ASN A 87 5.14 10.91 -2.54
CA ASN A 87 5.72 11.54 -1.35
C ASN A 87 5.15 12.94 -1.03
N VAL A 88 4.50 13.60 -1.99
CA VAL A 88 3.75 14.84 -1.74
C VAL A 88 2.33 14.51 -1.28
N PHE A 89 1.67 13.54 -1.93
CA PHE A 89 0.31 13.11 -1.60
C PHE A 89 0.20 12.53 -0.19
N TYR A 90 1.12 11.62 0.17
CA TYR A 90 1.12 10.95 1.47
C TYR A 90 1.85 11.75 2.56
N LYS A 91 2.45 12.90 2.26
CA LYS A 91 3.19 13.66 3.29
C LYS A 91 2.28 14.07 4.45
N GLY A 92 2.58 13.60 5.65
CA GLY A 92 1.77 13.86 6.83
C GLY A 92 0.43 13.14 6.82
N ALA A 93 0.19 12.23 5.88
CA ALA A 93 -0.94 11.32 5.92
C ALA A 93 -0.83 10.43 7.15
N SER A 94 -1.96 10.23 7.84
CA SER A 94 -2.04 9.42 9.03
C SER A 94 -2.99 8.25 8.85
N PHE A 95 -2.63 7.11 9.43
CA PHE A 95 -3.47 5.92 9.48
C PHE A 95 -3.44 5.27 10.86
N CYS A 96 -4.51 4.56 11.19
CA CYS A 96 -4.71 3.95 12.51
C CYS A 96 -4.62 2.43 12.40
N LEU A 97 -3.96 1.80 13.37
CA LEU A 97 -3.90 0.35 13.50
C LEU A 97 -4.25 -0.10 14.92
N ALA A 98 -5.24 -0.99 14.98
CA ALA A 98 -5.52 -1.77 16.17
C ALA A 98 -4.59 -2.99 16.20
N LEU A 99 -4.05 -3.29 17.37
CA LEU A 99 -3.24 -4.48 17.59
C LEU A 99 -4.11 -5.59 18.18
N PHE A 100 -3.79 -6.83 17.82
CA PHE A 100 -4.35 -8.00 18.49
C PHE A 100 -3.80 -8.14 19.91
N ASP A 101 -4.56 -8.80 20.78
CA ASP A 101 -4.24 -8.96 22.20
C ASP A 101 -2.85 -9.58 22.40
N GLU A 102 -2.50 -10.60 21.61
CA GLU A 102 -1.20 -11.26 21.66
C GLU A 102 -0.04 -10.31 21.29
N GLY A 103 -0.27 -9.41 20.33
CA GLY A 103 0.69 -8.37 19.94
C GLY A 103 0.91 -7.35 21.07
N VAL A 104 -0.17 -7.00 21.78
CA VAL A 104 -0.11 -6.13 22.96
C VAL A 104 0.64 -6.81 24.11
N GLU A 105 0.28 -8.04 24.45
CA GLU A 105 0.91 -8.82 25.52
C GLU A 105 2.40 -9.07 25.25
N GLY A 106 2.76 -9.39 24.00
CA GLY A 106 4.13 -9.66 23.58
C GLY A 106 4.98 -8.42 23.29
N GLY A 107 4.39 -7.22 23.33
CA GLY A 107 5.05 -5.97 22.93
C GLY A 107 5.62 -6.05 21.53
N SER A 108 4.87 -6.64 20.59
CA SER A 108 5.35 -6.97 19.26
C SER A 108 4.35 -6.48 18.20
N PHE A 109 4.86 -5.94 17.11
CA PHE A 109 4.03 -5.46 16.02
C PHE A 109 4.53 -5.97 14.67
N PHE A 110 3.66 -6.68 13.96
CA PHE A 110 3.90 -7.12 12.60
C PHE A 110 3.23 -6.15 11.60
N PRO A 111 4.00 -5.48 10.73
CA PRO A 111 3.45 -4.59 9.72
C PRO A 111 2.84 -5.42 8.58
N GLY A 112 1.54 -5.71 8.68
CA GLY A 112 0.79 -6.40 7.63
C GLY A 112 0.50 -5.51 6.40
N PHE A 113 -0.32 -6.02 5.48
CA PHE A 113 -0.77 -5.33 4.26
C PHE A 113 -1.33 -3.92 4.49
N MET A 114 -1.82 -3.65 5.70
CA MET A 114 -2.35 -2.36 6.13
C MET A 114 -1.33 -1.22 6.04
N PHE A 115 -0.03 -1.52 6.06
CA PHE A 115 1.05 -0.56 5.87
C PHE A 115 1.26 -0.18 4.41
N GLN A 116 1.00 -1.11 3.48
CA GLN A 116 1.38 -0.99 2.06
C GLN A 116 0.85 0.28 1.37
N PRO A 117 -0.38 0.77 1.65
CA PRO A 117 -0.84 2.04 1.06
C PRO A 117 -0.02 3.27 1.45
N TYR A 118 0.78 3.20 2.51
CA TYR A 118 1.43 4.35 3.14
C TYR A 118 2.97 4.32 3.02
N ILE A 119 3.51 3.34 2.30
CA ILE A 119 4.93 3.20 1.98
C ILE A 119 5.09 2.88 0.50
N SER A 120 6.28 3.12 -0.06
CA SER A 120 6.59 2.72 -1.43
C SER A 120 6.34 1.22 -1.66
N GLU A 121 5.79 0.87 -2.83
CA GLU A 121 5.63 -0.53 -3.28
C GLU A 121 6.97 -1.28 -3.40
N GLU A 122 8.09 -0.56 -3.39
CA GLU A 122 9.44 -1.11 -3.36
C GLU A 122 9.88 -1.58 -1.96
N LEU A 123 9.06 -1.31 -0.92
CA LEU A 123 9.33 -1.66 0.46
C LEU A 123 8.29 -2.65 0.99
N THR A 124 8.76 -3.63 1.74
CA THR A 124 7.93 -4.44 2.62
C THR A 124 7.58 -3.66 3.88
N GLY A 125 6.47 -4.02 4.53
CA GLY A 125 6.07 -3.41 5.80
C GLY A 125 7.18 -3.46 6.87
N THR A 126 7.99 -4.52 6.89
CA THR A 126 9.13 -4.68 7.80
C THR A 126 10.34 -3.83 7.42
N GLU A 127 10.52 -3.46 6.16
CA GLU A 127 11.62 -2.58 5.72
C GLU A 127 11.37 -1.11 6.11
N ALA A 128 10.13 -0.73 6.38
CA ALA A 128 9.79 0.59 6.90
C ALA A 128 10.53 0.89 8.21
N SER A 129 10.87 2.16 8.41
CA SER A 129 11.40 2.66 9.68
C SER A 129 10.28 3.31 10.47
N ILE A 130 10.09 2.86 11.71
CA ILE A 130 9.07 3.42 12.61
C ILE A 130 9.72 3.99 13.87
N ARG A 131 9.22 5.13 14.33
CA ARG A 131 9.65 5.76 15.58
C ARG A 131 8.48 6.39 16.35
N PRO A 132 8.50 6.40 17.69
CA PRO A 132 7.54 7.19 18.47
C PRO A 132 7.66 8.69 18.15
N GLU A 133 6.57 9.43 18.14
CA GLU A 133 6.56 10.87 17.86
C GLU A 133 7.36 11.69 18.90
N ASP A 134 7.48 11.18 20.12
CA ASP A 134 8.23 11.80 21.22
C ASP A 134 9.69 11.30 21.31
N CYS A 135 10.15 10.53 20.32
CA CYS A 135 11.47 9.91 20.31
C CYS A 135 12.12 9.96 18.92
N GLU A 136 13.43 10.21 18.90
CA GLU A 136 14.22 10.17 17.66
C GLU A 136 14.82 8.78 17.40
N ILE A 137 14.65 7.83 18.32
CA ILE A 137 15.18 6.47 18.20
C ILE A 137 14.15 5.60 17.48
N GLU A 138 14.59 4.95 16.40
CA GLU A 138 13.81 3.97 15.65
C GLU A 138 13.57 2.71 16.48
N ILE A 139 12.39 2.12 16.32
CA ILE A 139 12.05 0.87 16.97
C ILE A 139 12.84 -0.27 16.33
N GLY A 140 13.53 -1.04 17.17
CA GLY A 140 14.26 -2.22 16.75
C GLY A 140 13.34 -3.34 16.26
N ARG A 141 13.92 -4.27 15.50
CA ARG A 141 13.23 -5.47 15.04
C ARG A 141 13.72 -6.69 15.81
N LYS A 142 12.84 -7.68 15.98
CA LYS A 142 13.16 -8.98 16.58
C LYS A 142 12.47 -10.08 15.78
N THR A 143 13.00 -11.29 15.90
CA THR A 143 12.27 -12.49 15.45
C THR A 143 11.26 -12.89 16.52
N ALA A 144 9.99 -13.00 16.14
CA ALA A 144 8.93 -13.55 16.96
C ALA A 144 8.40 -14.85 16.35
N ARG A 145 7.96 -15.77 17.22
CA ARG A 145 7.32 -17.01 16.81
C ARG A 145 5.81 -16.79 16.90
N ILE A 146 5.14 -16.74 15.75
CA ILE A 146 3.74 -16.35 15.62
C ILE A 146 2.95 -17.54 15.06
N SER A 147 1.78 -17.80 15.62
CA SER A 147 0.96 -18.91 15.14
C SER A 147 0.39 -18.66 13.74
N PHE A 148 0.00 -19.69 12.98
CA PHE A 148 -0.70 -19.52 11.70
C PHE A 148 -1.99 -18.72 11.88
N SER A 149 -2.71 -18.93 12.99
CA SER A 149 -3.90 -18.16 13.33
C SER A 149 -3.58 -16.67 13.53
N GLU A 150 -2.53 -16.34 14.28
CA GLU A 150 -2.10 -14.94 14.50
C GLU A 150 -1.55 -14.29 13.23
N LEU A 151 -0.75 -15.05 12.47
CA LEU A 151 -0.21 -14.63 11.19
C LEU A 151 -1.35 -14.41 10.20
N SER A 152 -2.28 -15.35 10.07
CA SER A 152 -3.43 -15.23 9.19
C SER A 152 -4.31 -14.06 9.61
N LEU A 153 -4.55 -13.77 10.90
CA LEU A 153 -5.30 -12.59 11.32
C LEU A 153 -4.58 -11.27 10.99
N SER A 154 -3.25 -11.24 11.09
CA SER A 154 -2.40 -10.09 10.74
C SER A 154 -2.19 -9.94 9.22
N CYS A 155 -2.26 -11.05 8.49
CA CYS A 155 -2.06 -11.21 7.06
C CYS A 155 -3.36 -11.51 6.31
N TYR A 156 -4.54 -11.39 6.94
CA TYR A 156 -5.81 -11.92 6.39
C TYR A 156 -6.21 -11.24 5.08
N ASN A 157 -5.49 -10.19 4.69
CA ASN A 157 -5.69 -9.51 3.43
C ASN A 157 -4.34 -9.20 2.77
N ASP A 158 -3.42 -10.17 2.66
CA ASP A 158 -2.20 -10.00 1.89
C ASP A 158 -2.02 -11.16 0.90
N SER A 159 -1.88 -10.85 -0.39
CA SER A 159 -1.38 -11.81 -1.38
C SER A 159 0.04 -12.22 -1.08
N PHE A 160 0.86 -11.33 -0.52
CA PHE A 160 2.23 -11.62 -0.15
C PHE A 160 2.27 -12.48 1.12
N GLY A 161 1.38 -12.26 2.08
CA GLY A 161 1.12 -13.12 3.24
C GLY A 161 0.56 -14.48 2.84
N MET A 162 -0.39 -14.55 1.91
CA MET A 162 -0.86 -15.81 1.32
C MET A 162 0.22 -16.49 0.46
N SER A 163 1.08 -15.74 -0.25
CA SER A 163 2.22 -16.32 -0.97
C SER A 163 3.33 -16.75 -0.03
N LEU A 164 3.59 -16.05 1.08
CA LEU A 164 4.51 -16.46 2.15
C LEU A 164 3.96 -17.68 2.86
N VAL A 165 2.65 -17.73 3.12
CA VAL A 165 1.96 -18.88 3.72
C VAL A 165 1.94 -20.08 2.77
N LYS A 166 1.69 -19.85 1.49
CA LYS A 166 1.66 -20.87 0.43
C LYS A 166 3.07 -21.35 0.10
N ASN A 167 4.03 -20.46 -0.10
CA ASN A 167 5.44 -20.77 -0.28
C ASN A 167 6.02 -21.39 0.99
N ALA A 168 5.66 -20.96 2.20
CA ALA A 168 6.09 -21.63 3.43
C ALA A 168 5.47 -23.03 3.52
N LYS A 169 4.18 -23.21 3.21
CA LYS A 169 3.57 -24.54 3.12
C LYS A 169 4.26 -25.43 2.07
N GLU A 170 4.54 -24.90 0.89
CA GLU A 170 5.15 -25.62 -0.25
C GLU A 170 6.65 -25.90 -0.02
N LEU A 171 7.42 -24.96 0.53
CA LEU A 171 8.83 -25.14 0.92
C LEU A 171 8.95 -26.14 2.08
N PHE A 172 8.07 -26.08 3.09
CA PHE A 172 8.12 -27.04 4.21
C PHE A 172 7.63 -28.44 3.83
N THR A 173 6.62 -28.58 2.98
CA THR A 173 6.22 -29.92 2.47
C THR A 173 7.29 -30.53 1.57
N ALA A 174 8.09 -29.72 0.86
CA ALA A 174 9.22 -30.18 0.06
C ALA A 174 10.45 -30.57 0.90
N GLU A 175 10.75 -29.83 1.97
CA GLU A 175 11.97 -30.04 2.78
C GLU A 175 11.77 -30.95 4.00
N ARG A 176 10.55 -31.13 4.51
CA ARG A 176 10.25 -31.99 5.68
C ARG A 176 8.96 -32.81 5.48
N PRO A 177 8.98 -33.88 4.66
CA PRO A 177 7.78 -34.65 4.33
C PRO A 177 7.17 -35.44 5.49
N ASN A 178 7.86 -35.55 6.64
CA ASN A 178 7.53 -36.47 7.74
C ASN A 178 7.52 -35.82 9.13
N ASP A 179 7.70 -34.51 9.24
CA ASP A 179 7.54 -33.82 10.51
C ASP A 179 6.12 -33.26 10.60
N ASP A 180 5.50 -33.44 11.77
CA ASP A 180 4.14 -33.08 12.14
C ASP A 180 3.66 -31.77 11.47
N ILE A 181 2.74 -31.88 10.51
CA ILE A 181 2.07 -30.75 9.82
C ILE A 181 1.28 -29.85 10.80
N ASN A 182 1.31 -30.17 12.11
CA ASN A 182 0.65 -29.46 13.19
C ASN A 182 1.48 -28.33 13.84
N ALA A 183 2.71 -28.06 13.40
CA ALA A 183 3.47 -26.92 13.90
C ALA A 183 3.07 -25.63 13.14
N ASP A 184 1.86 -25.13 13.42
CA ASP A 184 1.30 -23.86 12.97
C ASP A 184 2.04 -22.65 13.58
N ILE A 185 3.38 -22.63 13.65
CA ILE A 185 4.17 -21.54 14.25
C ILE A 185 5.29 -21.14 13.30
N TYR A 186 5.33 -19.85 12.94
CA TYR A 186 6.27 -19.26 12.00
C TYR A 186 7.19 -18.27 12.71
N ASP A 187 8.46 -18.28 12.33
CA ASP A 187 9.41 -17.26 12.76
C ASP A 187 9.29 -16.07 11.78
N VAL A 188 8.87 -14.92 12.29
CA VAL A 188 8.68 -13.70 11.50
C VAL A 188 9.38 -12.51 12.15
N GLU A 189 9.80 -11.55 11.34
CA GLU A 189 10.36 -10.30 11.83
C GLU A 189 9.24 -9.34 12.25
N VAL A 190 9.35 -8.80 13.46
CA VAL A 190 8.39 -7.85 14.05
C VAL A 190 9.13 -6.69 14.68
N TYR A 191 8.45 -5.56 14.83
CA TYR A 191 8.93 -4.45 15.66
C TYR A 191 8.80 -4.78 17.15
N ASP A 192 9.86 -4.50 17.92
CA ASP A 192 9.88 -4.67 19.37
C ASP A 192 9.39 -3.41 20.07
N LEU A 193 8.09 -3.37 20.36
CA LEU A 193 7.42 -2.24 20.99
C LEU A 193 7.32 -2.37 22.51
N LYS A 194 7.91 -3.40 23.12
CA LYS A 194 7.72 -3.70 24.54
C LYS A 194 8.03 -2.52 25.46
N GLU A 195 9.20 -1.92 25.33
CA GLU A 195 9.60 -0.77 26.15
C GLU A 195 8.69 0.44 25.92
N TYR A 196 8.26 0.65 24.67
CA TYR A 196 7.34 1.73 24.34
C TYR A 196 5.97 1.49 24.98
N PHE A 197 5.40 0.29 24.87
CA PHE A 197 4.10 -0.07 25.46
C PHE A 197 4.10 0.07 26.98
N GLU A 198 5.17 -0.38 27.65
CA GLU A 198 5.33 -0.19 29.09
C GLU A 198 5.36 1.32 29.45
N LYS A 199 6.14 2.12 28.72
CA LYS A 199 6.25 3.57 28.94
C LYS A 199 4.91 4.28 28.81
N VAL A 200 4.14 3.97 27.77
CA VAL A 200 2.86 4.65 27.52
C VAL A 200 1.68 3.96 28.17
N SER A 201 1.88 2.86 28.91
CA SER A 201 0.79 2.02 29.44
C SER A 201 -0.22 1.59 28.36
N PHE A 202 0.31 1.10 27.24
CA PHE A 202 -0.51 0.57 26.13
C PHE A 202 -1.30 -0.65 26.59
N SER A 203 -2.57 -0.74 26.18
CA SER A 203 -3.51 -1.75 26.63
C SER A 203 -4.53 -2.11 25.53
N GLU A 204 -5.28 -3.18 25.76
CA GLU A 204 -6.36 -3.60 24.87
C GLU A 204 -7.34 -2.45 24.57
N GLY A 205 -7.64 -2.27 23.27
CA GLY A 205 -8.51 -1.22 22.73
C GLY A 205 -7.78 0.07 22.36
N ASP A 206 -6.53 0.24 22.79
CA ASP A 206 -5.67 1.31 22.30
C ASP A 206 -5.23 1.03 20.86
N VAL A 207 -4.86 2.09 20.15
CA VAL A 207 -4.40 2.00 18.77
C VAL A 207 -3.09 2.75 18.57
N LEU A 208 -2.34 2.35 17.56
CA LEU A 208 -1.20 3.11 17.05
C LEU A 208 -1.67 3.97 15.88
N VAL A 209 -1.41 5.27 15.99
CA VAL A 209 -1.63 6.21 14.89
C VAL A 209 -0.29 6.52 14.27
N PHE A 210 -0.11 6.10 13.03
CA PHE A 210 1.07 6.34 12.23
C PHE A 210 0.89 7.59 11.40
N THR A 211 1.98 8.29 11.11
CA THR A 211 2.05 9.44 10.21
C THR A 211 3.25 9.29 9.29
N VAL A 212 3.02 9.46 7.99
CA VAL A 212 4.05 9.35 6.97
C VAL A 212 4.95 10.58 6.97
N GLU A 213 6.25 10.37 7.18
CA GLU A 213 7.27 11.43 7.10
C GLU A 213 7.98 11.41 5.74
N ASP A 214 8.24 10.21 5.21
CA ASP A 214 8.88 9.97 3.92
C ASP A 214 8.32 8.68 3.31
N TYR A 215 7.50 8.81 2.27
CA TYR A 215 6.82 7.69 1.61
C TYR A 215 7.82 6.77 0.90
N PHE A 216 8.76 7.34 0.14
CA PHE A 216 9.74 6.56 -0.62
C PHE A 216 10.75 5.87 0.30
N GLY A 217 11.17 6.54 1.37
CA GLY A 217 12.04 5.97 2.40
C GLY A 217 11.33 5.09 3.43
N GLY A 218 10.00 4.95 3.36
CA GLY A 218 9.20 4.19 4.32
C GLY A 218 9.36 4.68 5.77
N LYS A 219 9.51 5.99 5.99
CA LYS A 219 9.69 6.55 7.35
C LYS A 219 8.37 7.00 7.91
N LEU A 220 8.03 6.44 9.06
CA LEU A 220 6.78 6.68 9.76
C LEU A 220 7.08 7.07 11.21
N LYS A 221 6.38 8.08 11.71
CA LYS A 221 6.28 8.32 13.14
C LYS A 221 4.95 7.82 13.67
N PHE A 222 4.88 7.46 14.95
CA PHE A 222 3.62 7.01 15.54
C PHE A 222 3.43 7.46 16.98
N HIS A 223 2.17 7.49 17.43
CA HIS A 223 1.83 7.66 18.84
C HIS A 223 0.70 6.71 19.24
N ARG A 224 0.53 6.52 20.56
CA ARG A 224 -0.61 5.81 21.14
C ARG A 224 -1.81 6.74 21.15
N LEU A 225 -2.94 6.27 20.62
CA LEU A 225 -4.25 6.88 20.86
C LEU A 225 -5.03 5.96 21.80
N ALA A 226 -5.29 6.44 23.02
CA ALA A 226 -5.91 5.61 24.04
C ALA A 226 -7.42 5.41 23.75
N LYS A 227 -7.96 4.25 24.14
CA LYS A 227 -9.37 3.89 23.87
C LYS A 227 -10.38 4.91 24.40
N GLU A 228 -10.08 5.58 25.52
CA GLU A 228 -10.96 6.61 26.09
C GLU A 228 -10.94 7.90 25.25
N GLU A 229 -9.82 8.19 24.59
CA GLU A 229 -9.65 9.38 23.76
C GLU A 229 -10.37 9.22 22.42
N ARG A 230 -10.36 8.00 21.88
CA ARG A 230 -11.12 7.63 20.68
C ARG A 230 -12.62 7.87 20.80
N HIS A 231 -13.17 7.86 22.01
CA HIS A 231 -14.60 8.07 22.24
C HIS A 231 -14.94 9.45 22.82
N ARG A 232 -13.95 10.33 22.97
CA ARG A 232 -14.15 11.64 23.61
C ARG A 232 -15.08 12.56 22.79
N ASP A 233 -15.07 12.42 21.46
CA ASP A 233 -15.89 13.18 20.53
C ASP A 233 -16.65 12.23 19.60
N ILE A 234 -17.68 11.59 20.15
CA ILE A 234 -18.45 10.55 19.47
C ILE A 234 -19.03 11.01 18.13
N ASP A 235 -19.42 12.29 18.02
CA ASP A 235 -20.00 12.84 16.80
C ASP A 235 -18.97 12.89 15.67
N LYS A 236 -17.74 13.34 15.95
CA LYS A 236 -16.64 13.28 14.97
C LYS A 236 -16.26 11.86 14.59
N CYS A 237 -16.28 10.93 15.55
CA CYS A 237 -16.01 9.53 15.29
C CYS A 237 -17.02 8.93 14.32
N VAL A 238 -18.30 9.20 14.56
CA VAL A 238 -19.39 8.74 13.69
C VAL A 238 -19.28 9.38 12.30
N GLU A 239 -19.05 10.70 12.23
CA GLU A 239 -18.89 11.42 10.96
C GLU A 239 -17.73 10.86 10.13
N TRP A 240 -16.56 10.71 10.74
CA TRP A 240 -15.38 10.18 10.05
C TRP A 240 -15.61 8.75 9.58
N SER A 241 -16.13 7.87 10.43
CA SER A 241 -16.39 6.46 10.10
C SER A 241 -17.41 6.31 8.99
N LEU A 242 -18.49 7.09 9.01
CA LEU A 242 -19.50 7.08 7.94
C LEU A 242 -18.90 7.58 6.62
N LYS A 243 -18.10 8.65 6.65
CA LYS A 243 -17.44 9.17 5.46
C LYS A 243 -16.45 8.15 4.87
N TYR A 244 -15.65 7.51 5.72
CA TYR A 244 -14.70 6.50 5.27
C TYR A 244 -15.43 5.28 4.70
N PHE A 245 -16.46 4.78 5.40
CA PHE A 245 -17.27 3.67 4.94
C PHE A 245 -17.96 3.94 3.59
N GLU A 246 -18.56 5.12 3.41
CA GLU A 246 -19.17 5.48 2.12
C GLU A 246 -18.14 5.62 0.99
N ALA A 247 -16.91 6.07 1.31
CA ALA A 247 -15.83 6.07 0.33
C ALA A 247 -15.41 4.64 -0.06
N LEU A 248 -15.23 3.74 0.92
CA LEU A 248 -14.93 2.31 0.67
C LEU A 248 -16.03 1.65 -0.17
N LYS A 249 -17.29 1.98 0.09
CA LYS A 249 -18.45 1.53 -0.68
C LYS A 249 -18.39 1.98 -2.14
N ARG A 250 -18.00 3.24 -2.38
CA ARG A 250 -17.87 3.80 -3.72
C ARG A 250 -16.78 3.07 -4.51
N VAL A 251 -15.59 2.88 -3.94
CA VAL A 251 -14.49 2.20 -4.64
C VAL A 251 -14.81 0.72 -4.89
N ALA A 252 -15.47 0.04 -3.94
CA ALA A 252 -15.96 -1.32 -4.14
C ALA A 252 -16.99 -1.43 -5.28
N ASP A 253 -17.76 -0.36 -5.54
CA ASP A 253 -18.71 -0.30 -6.66
C ASP A 253 -18.06 0.12 -7.99
N LYS A 254 -17.05 0.99 -7.96
CA LYS A 254 -16.34 1.53 -9.13
C LYS A 254 -15.30 0.56 -9.68
N ASP A 255 -14.36 0.15 -8.84
CA ASP A 255 -13.16 -0.58 -9.25
C ASP A 255 -13.42 -2.09 -9.27
N GLY A 256 -14.34 -2.52 -8.41
CA GLY A 256 -14.80 -3.89 -8.32
C GLY A 256 -13.68 -4.87 -7.94
N PHE A 257 -13.78 -6.09 -8.48
CA PHE A 257 -12.90 -7.23 -8.14
C PHE A 257 -11.62 -7.24 -8.99
N GLY A 258 -11.46 -6.32 -9.94
CA GLY A 258 -10.27 -6.26 -10.79
C GLY A 258 -9.10 -5.53 -10.15
N THR A 259 -9.32 -4.89 -9.00
CA THR A 259 -8.39 -3.91 -8.43
C THR A 259 -8.02 -4.31 -7.02
N GLY A 260 -6.72 -4.38 -6.74
CA GLY A 260 -6.21 -4.68 -5.41
C GLY A 260 -6.53 -3.57 -4.39
N LEU A 261 -6.57 -3.96 -3.12
CA LEU A 261 -6.91 -3.11 -1.97
C LEU A 261 -6.06 -1.85 -1.91
N TYR A 262 -4.77 -1.95 -2.22
CA TYR A 262 -3.86 -0.80 -2.28
C TYR A 262 -4.41 0.31 -3.17
N VAL A 263 -4.75 -0.02 -4.42
CA VAL A 263 -5.28 0.94 -5.39
C VAL A 263 -6.67 1.42 -4.96
N GLN A 264 -7.52 0.54 -4.44
CA GLN A 264 -8.84 0.94 -3.92
C GLN A 264 -8.73 1.95 -2.76
N LEU A 265 -7.76 1.78 -1.85
CA LEU A 265 -7.53 2.73 -0.76
C LEU A 265 -6.95 4.04 -1.27
N GLN A 266 -6.05 4.01 -2.25
CA GLN A 266 -5.56 5.21 -2.92
C GLN A 266 -6.73 6.02 -3.52
N ASP A 267 -7.66 5.36 -4.21
CA ASP A 267 -8.86 5.98 -4.77
C ASP A 267 -9.78 6.58 -3.69
N VAL A 268 -9.93 5.89 -2.54
CA VAL A 268 -10.66 6.45 -1.38
C VAL A 268 -10.07 7.79 -0.96
N PHE A 269 -8.75 7.86 -0.83
CA PHE A 269 -8.07 9.06 -0.35
C PHE A 269 -7.97 10.16 -1.41
N LEU A 270 -7.90 9.80 -2.69
CA LEU A 270 -8.00 10.77 -3.78
C LEU A 270 -9.35 11.48 -3.80
N ASP A 271 -10.43 10.71 -3.64
CA ASP A 271 -11.79 11.27 -3.56
C ASP A 271 -12.05 12.01 -2.23
N ASN A 272 -11.34 11.64 -1.17
CA ASN A 272 -11.57 12.11 0.19
C ASN A 272 -10.27 12.37 0.97
N PRO A 273 -9.43 13.34 0.56
CA PRO A 273 -8.10 13.54 1.15
C PRO A 273 -8.14 13.89 2.64
N GLY A 274 -9.24 14.47 3.11
CA GLY A 274 -9.44 14.75 4.55
C GLY A 274 -9.50 13.50 5.44
N LEU A 275 -9.71 12.30 4.88
CA LEU A 275 -9.67 11.05 5.65
C LEU A 275 -8.26 10.70 6.14
N LEU A 276 -7.22 11.23 5.49
CA LEU A 276 -5.82 11.04 5.89
C LEU A 276 -5.39 11.93 7.06
N ALA A 277 -6.19 12.93 7.47
CA ALA A 277 -5.70 13.95 8.40
C ALA A 277 -5.81 13.57 9.88
N ASN A 278 -6.70 12.65 10.26
CA ASN A 278 -6.93 12.24 11.66
C ASN A 278 -7.72 10.90 11.70
N PRO A 279 -7.07 9.75 11.47
CA PRO A 279 -7.75 8.46 11.48
C PRO A 279 -8.19 8.09 12.90
N LEU A 280 -9.46 7.68 13.06
CA LEU A 280 -10.02 7.29 14.37
C LEU A 280 -10.21 5.79 14.51
N PHE A 281 -10.37 5.10 13.37
CA PHE A 281 -10.52 3.65 13.28
C PHE A 281 -9.59 3.12 12.20
N SER A 282 -9.06 1.93 12.45
CA SER A 282 -8.39 1.14 11.44
C SER A 282 -9.39 0.63 10.39
N LEU A 283 -8.91 0.32 9.18
CA LEU A 283 -9.74 -0.36 8.18
C LEU A 283 -10.31 -1.67 8.73
N GLN A 284 -9.52 -2.43 9.49
CA GLN A 284 -9.95 -3.69 10.09
C GLN A 284 -11.18 -3.49 10.97
N GLU A 285 -11.15 -2.50 11.86
CA GLU A 285 -12.31 -2.19 12.71
C GLU A 285 -13.55 -1.81 11.89
N VAL A 286 -13.39 -0.95 10.88
CA VAL A 286 -14.49 -0.56 9.99
C VAL A 286 -15.07 -1.77 9.26
N MET A 287 -14.21 -2.69 8.80
CA MET A 287 -14.61 -3.87 8.05
C MET A 287 -15.23 -4.96 8.93
N ILE A 288 -14.82 -5.10 10.20
CA ILE A 288 -15.43 -6.04 11.16
C ILE A 288 -16.88 -5.67 11.45
N PHE A 289 -17.17 -4.37 11.59
CA PHE A 289 -18.54 -3.88 11.87
C PHE A 289 -19.37 -3.66 10.61
N SER A 290 -18.80 -3.89 9.44
CA SER A 290 -19.47 -3.67 8.17
C SER A 290 -20.44 -4.82 7.84
N GLU A 291 -21.70 -4.47 7.61
CA GLU A 291 -22.69 -5.42 7.07
C GLU A 291 -22.72 -5.46 5.53
N GLU A 292 -22.12 -4.48 4.85
CA GLU A 292 -22.20 -4.31 3.39
C GLU A 292 -20.91 -4.62 2.63
N LEU A 293 -19.76 -4.56 3.30
CA LEU A 293 -18.43 -4.77 2.74
C LEU A 293 -17.75 -5.97 3.38
N ILE A 294 -16.97 -6.68 2.58
CA ILE A 294 -16.11 -7.80 2.98
C ILE A 294 -14.77 -7.67 2.29
N PHE A 295 -13.75 -8.32 2.84
CA PHE A 295 -12.53 -8.61 2.10
C PHE A 295 -12.71 -9.85 1.24
N VAL A 296 -12.12 -9.82 0.05
CA VAL A 296 -12.05 -10.94 -0.89
C VAL A 296 -10.65 -10.97 -1.52
N GLU A 297 -10.25 -12.12 -2.05
CA GLU A 297 -9.07 -12.25 -2.91
C GLU A 297 -9.50 -11.99 -4.35
N ASN A 298 -8.78 -11.13 -5.08
CA ASN A 298 -9.05 -10.74 -6.46
C ASN A 298 -8.47 -11.75 -7.46
N HIS A 299 -8.56 -11.48 -8.77
CA HIS A 299 -8.04 -12.39 -9.81
C HIS A 299 -6.51 -12.60 -9.79
N ASP A 300 -5.77 -11.70 -9.13
CA ASP A 300 -4.32 -11.73 -8.97
C ASP A 300 -3.92 -12.20 -7.54
N ASP A 301 -4.84 -12.88 -6.85
CA ASP A 301 -4.74 -13.30 -5.44
C ASP A 301 -4.51 -12.11 -4.46
N LEU A 302 -4.70 -10.86 -4.91
CA LEU A 302 -4.55 -9.66 -4.10
C LEU A 302 -5.81 -9.42 -3.25
N PRO A 303 -5.65 -8.97 -2.00
CA PRO A 303 -6.79 -8.51 -1.21
C PRO A 303 -7.58 -7.42 -1.94
N ALA A 304 -8.89 -7.39 -1.79
CA ALA A 304 -9.76 -6.34 -2.29
C ALA A 304 -10.98 -6.16 -1.38
N ILE A 305 -11.55 -4.96 -1.38
CA ILE A 305 -12.84 -4.63 -0.76
C ILE A 305 -13.95 -4.93 -1.76
N TRP A 306 -14.96 -5.67 -1.31
CA TRP A 306 -16.09 -6.06 -2.13
C TRP A 306 -17.42 -5.93 -1.41
N ARG A 307 -18.49 -5.75 -2.18
CA ARG A 307 -19.86 -5.69 -1.66
C ARG A 307 -20.36 -7.08 -1.26
N LYS A 308 -20.73 -7.24 0.00
CA LYS A 308 -21.37 -8.46 0.53
C LYS A 308 -22.63 -8.78 -0.28
N GLY A 309 -22.74 -10.03 -0.73
CA GLY A 309 -23.88 -10.52 -1.50
C GLY A 309 -23.89 -10.14 -2.99
N LYS A 310 -22.97 -9.29 -3.47
CA LYS A 310 -22.75 -9.16 -4.92
C LYS A 310 -21.98 -10.39 -5.41
N PRO A 311 -22.41 -11.05 -6.51
CA PRO A 311 -21.70 -12.18 -7.06
C PRO A 311 -20.30 -11.74 -7.50
N LEU A 312 -19.28 -12.51 -7.10
CA LEU A 312 -17.94 -12.31 -7.64
C LEU A 312 -18.00 -12.45 -9.17
N PRO A 313 -17.37 -11.55 -9.94
CA PRO A 313 -17.24 -11.72 -11.37
C PRO A 313 -16.69 -13.12 -11.63
N LYS A 314 -17.39 -13.92 -12.44
CA LYS A 314 -16.85 -15.20 -12.86
C LYS A 314 -15.54 -14.91 -13.59
N ASP A 315 -14.47 -15.63 -13.23
CA ASP A 315 -13.24 -15.64 -13.99
C ASP A 315 -13.59 -15.74 -15.47
N LYS A 316 -13.40 -14.64 -16.19
CA LYS A 316 -13.15 -14.76 -17.62
C LYS A 316 -11.72 -15.25 -17.70
N SER A 317 -11.53 -16.55 -17.50
CA SER A 317 -10.30 -17.21 -17.92
C SER A 317 -9.96 -16.66 -19.31
N PRO A 318 -8.73 -16.17 -19.55
CA PRO A 318 -8.27 -15.81 -20.88
C PRO A 318 -8.46 -16.97 -21.88
N ASP A 319 -8.56 -18.19 -21.36
CA ASP A 319 -8.93 -19.39 -22.11
C ASP A 319 -10.44 -19.64 -22.01
N GLY A 320 -11.21 -18.79 -22.70
CA GLY A 320 -12.55 -19.14 -23.16
C GLY A 320 -12.52 -20.18 -24.29
N LYS A 321 -11.72 -21.24 -24.12
CA LYS A 321 -11.62 -22.42 -25.00
C LYS A 321 -11.44 -23.69 -24.19
#